data_AF-A0A2T5PGA6-F1
#
_entry.id   AF-A0A2T5PGA6-F1
#
_cell.length_a   1.000
_cell.length_b   1.000
_cell.length_c   1.000
_cell.angle_alpha   90.00
_cell.angle_beta   90.00
_cell.angle_gamma   90.00
#
_symmetry.space_group_name_H-M   'P 1'
#
loop_
_entity.id
_entity.type
_entity.pdbx_description
1 polymer ?
#
loop_
_entity_poly.entity_id
_entity_poly.type
_entity_poly.pdbx_seq_one_letter_code
_entity_poly.pdbx_strand_id
1 'polypeptide(L)'
;MTHNQCLELLESAEDTLDFLTSSLTYLIHAESQQAQPDAGLIAEWEALDQEVFEVQHALLGSDVETYRQVIKTYGQRNRELRPVVDRYMAK
;
A
#
# COMPACT_ATOMS: atom_id res chain seq x y z
N MET A 1 24.94 -0.14 11.10
CA MET A 1 24.19 0.47 9.98
C MET A 1 24.56 1.94 9.92
N THR A 2 24.80 2.48 8.74
CA THR A 2 25.18 3.89 8.56
C THR A 2 23.92 4.77 8.47
N HIS A 3 24.08 6.09 8.62
CA HIS A 3 22.97 7.04 8.44
C HIS A 3 22.33 6.91 7.04
N ASN A 4 23.14 6.80 5.98
CA ASN A 4 22.63 6.61 4.62
C ASN A 4 21.83 5.32 4.47
N GLN A 5 22.27 4.22 5.10
CA GLN A 5 21.51 2.96 5.10
C GLN A 5 20.18 3.08 5.86
N CYS A 6 20.09 3.94 6.89
CA CYS A 6 18.80 4.24 7.53
C CYS A 6 17.86 4.98 6.57
N LEU A 7 18.39 5.97 5.85
CA LEU A 7 17.61 6.77 4.91
C LEU A 7 17.10 5.94 3.74
N GLU A 8 17.96 5.14 3.10
CA GLU A 8 17.55 4.24 2.01
C GLU A 8 16.45 3.26 2.43
N LEU A 9 16.50 2.81 3.69
CA LEU A 9 15.50 1.91 4.25
C LEU A 9 14.18 2.62 4.56
N LEU A 10 14.23 3.86 5.04
CA LEU A 10 13.03 4.69 5.21
C LEU A 10 12.38 4.97 3.85
N GLU A 11 13.16 5.42 2.86
CA GLU A 11 12.70 5.68 1.49
C GLU A 11 12.06 4.41 0.89
N SER A 12 12.68 3.25 1.07
CA SER A 12 12.12 1.98 0.60
C SER A 12 10.78 1.62 1.29
N ALA A 13 10.62 1.98 2.56
CA ALA A 13 9.37 1.77 3.29
C ALA A 13 8.29 2.74 2.79
N GLU A 14 8.62 4.00 2.58
CA GLU A 14 7.73 5.02 1.99
C GLU A 14 7.28 4.61 0.59
N ASP A 15 8.20 4.25 -0.31
CA ASP A 15 7.90 3.77 -1.67
C ASP A 15 6.96 2.55 -1.65
N THR A 16 7.15 1.64 -0.69
CA THR A 16 6.32 0.45 -0.55
C THR A 16 4.89 0.82 -0.19
N LEU A 17 4.70 1.76 0.74
CA LEU A 17 3.39 2.23 1.17
C LEU A 17 2.72 3.06 0.06
N ASP A 18 3.45 3.97 -0.57
CA ASP A 18 2.94 4.84 -1.65
C ASP A 18 2.46 4.04 -2.86
N PHE A 19 3.18 2.97 -3.22
CA PHE A 19 2.76 2.06 -4.28
C PHE A 19 1.44 1.36 -3.92
N LEU A 20 1.26 0.99 -2.65
CA LEU A 20 0.04 0.32 -2.18
C LEU A 20 -1.14 1.30 -2.17
N THR A 21 -0.97 2.50 -1.60
CA THR A 21 -1.97 3.58 -1.61
C THR A 21 -2.42 3.91 -3.03
N SER A 22 -1.47 4.05 -3.96
CA SER A 22 -1.78 4.32 -5.38
C SER A 22 -2.58 3.19 -6.02
N SER A 23 -2.22 1.93 -5.71
CA SER A 23 -2.93 0.75 -6.21
C SER A 23 -4.36 0.68 -5.66
N LEU A 24 -4.55 0.95 -4.37
CA LEU A 24 -5.86 0.94 -3.72
C LEU A 24 -6.75 2.06 -4.22
N THR A 25 -6.22 3.28 -4.32
CA THR A 25 -6.94 4.43 -4.89
C THR A 25 -7.45 4.11 -6.31
N TYR A 26 -6.59 3.52 -7.14
CA TYR A 26 -6.98 3.08 -8.48
C TYR A 26 -8.08 2.02 -8.45
N LEU A 27 -7.92 0.96 -7.65
CA LEU A 27 -8.87 -0.14 -7.56
C LEU A 27 -10.24 0.30 -7.04
N ILE A 28 -10.27 1.08 -5.96
CA ILE A 28 -11.48 1.66 -5.39
C ILE A 28 -12.20 2.48 -6.46
N HIS A 29 -11.48 3.37 -7.14
CA HIS A 29 -12.06 4.17 -8.21
C HIS A 29 -12.62 3.30 -9.34
N ALA A 30 -11.84 2.33 -9.83
CA ALA A 30 -12.21 1.50 -10.97
C ALA A 30 -13.40 0.57 -10.65
N GLU A 31 -13.50 0.02 -9.44
CA GLU A 31 -14.67 -0.75 -9.00
C GLU A 31 -15.91 0.11 -8.85
N SER A 32 -15.76 1.32 -8.32
CA SER A 32 -16.85 2.29 -8.20
C SER A 32 -17.46 2.70 -9.54
N GLN A 33 -16.72 2.59 -10.65
CA GLN A 33 -17.21 2.89 -12.00
C GLN A 33 -17.90 1.70 -12.69
N GLN A 34 -17.95 0.51 -12.07
CA GLN A 34 -18.62 -0.64 -12.69
C GLN A 34 -20.14 -0.46 -12.75
N ALA A 35 -20.79 -1.16 -13.68
CA ALA A 35 -22.25 -1.13 -13.80
C ALA A 35 -22.96 -1.67 -12.54
N GLN A 36 -22.30 -2.56 -11.80
CA GLN A 36 -22.71 -3.07 -10.49
C GLN A 36 -21.48 -3.13 -9.59
N PRO A 37 -21.15 -2.05 -8.86
CA PRO A 37 -20.01 -2.02 -7.96
C PRO A 37 -20.16 -3.00 -6.80
N ASP A 38 -19.09 -3.72 -6.48
CA ASP A 38 -18.98 -4.52 -5.27
C ASP A 38 -18.62 -3.64 -4.06
N ALA A 39 -19.65 -3.23 -3.31
CA ALA A 39 -19.49 -2.41 -2.12
C ALA A 39 -18.68 -3.11 -1.00
N GLY A 40 -18.70 -4.44 -0.94
CA GLY A 40 -17.90 -5.18 0.03
C GLY A 40 -16.41 -5.06 -0.28
N LEU A 41 -16.06 -5.22 -1.56
CA LEU A 41 -14.69 -5.11 -2.03
C LEU A 41 -14.14 -3.68 -1.90
N ILE A 42 -14.96 -2.66 -2.19
CA ILE A 42 -14.60 -1.26 -1.97
C ILE A 42 -14.31 -1.00 -0.49
N ALA A 43 -15.20 -1.44 0.41
CA ALA A 43 -15.00 -1.25 1.85
C ALA A 43 -13.76 -1.98 2.38
N GLU A 44 -13.43 -3.17 1.86
CA GLU A 44 -12.19 -3.88 2.19
C GLU A 44 -10.94 -3.09 1.77
N TRP A 45 -10.95 -2.52 0.56
CA TRP A 45 -9.83 -1.71 0.10
C TRP A 45 -9.71 -0.36 0.80
N GLU A 46 -10.82 0.29 1.13
CA GLU A 46 -10.83 1.52 1.94
C GLU A 46 -10.29 1.28 3.36
N ALA A 47 -10.65 0.15 3.97
CA ALA A 47 -10.11 -0.23 5.28
C ALA A 47 -8.60 -0.46 5.22
N LEU A 48 -8.11 -1.09 4.14
CA LEU A 48 -6.68 -1.28 3.91
C LEU A 48 -5.95 0.04 3.62
N ASP A 49 -6.56 0.95 2.85
CA ASP A 49 -6.01 2.27 2.55
C ASP A 49 -5.86 3.11 3.82
N GLN A 50 -6.88 3.09 4.69
CA GLN A 50 -6.83 3.73 6.01
C GLN A 50 -5.73 3.13 6.89
N GLU A 51 -5.55 1.80 6.91
CA GLU A 51 -4.47 1.15 7.64
C GLU A 51 -3.08 1.61 7.14
N VAL A 52 -2.90 1.69 5.83
CA VAL A 52 -1.64 2.15 5.20
C VAL A 52 -1.35 3.60 5.57
N PHE A 53 -2.38 4.47 5.54
CA PHE A 53 -2.26 5.87 5.93
C PHE A 53 -1.78 6.03 7.38
N GLU A 54 -2.34 5.25 8.32
CA GLU A 54 -1.92 5.26 9.71
C GLU A 54 -0.47 4.81 9.90
N VAL A 55 -0.05 3.77 9.16
CA VAL A 55 1.33 3.29 9.20
C VAL A 55 2.31 4.30 8.60
N GLN A 56 1.95 4.94 7.49
CA GLN A 56 2.79 5.98 6.87
C GLN A 56 2.96 7.17 7.82
N HIS A 57 1.90 7.59 8.50
CA HIS A 57 1.96 8.66 9.50
C HIS A 57 2.82 8.28 10.72
N ALA A 58 2.81 7.01 11.13
CA ALA A 58 3.65 6.51 12.23
C ALA A 58 5.11 6.26 11.83
N LEU A 59 5.42 6.23 10.53
CA LEU A 59 6.75 5.89 10.02
C LEU A 59 7.79 6.97 10.37
N LEU A 60 7.39 8.24 10.39
CA LEU A 60 8.29 9.35 10.69
C LEU A 60 8.81 9.27 12.12
N GLY A 61 10.13 9.09 12.26
CA GLY A 61 10.79 8.97 13.56
C GLY A 61 10.73 7.58 14.19
N SER A 62 10.21 6.59 13.47
CA SER A 62 10.25 5.18 13.87
C SER A 62 11.67 4.60 13.82
N ASP A 63 11.82 3.42 14.40
CA ASP A 63 13.08 2.69 14.36
C ASP A 63 13.26 1.87 13.07
N VAL A 64 14.47 1.37 12.90
CA VAL A 64 14.93 0.65 11.72
C VAL A 64 14.19 -0.69 11.55
N GLU A 65 13.85 -1.34 12.66
CA GLU A 65 13.11 -2.60 12.62
C GLU A 65 11.68 -2.38 12.15
N THR A 66 11.08 -1.23 12.50
CA THR A 66 9.79 -0.79 11.98
C THR A 66 9.84 -0.63 10.46
N TYR A 67 10.87 0.04 9.91
CA TYR A 67 11.01 0.18 8.45
C TYR A 67 11.12 -1.19 7.75
N ARG A 68 11.93 -2.11 8.29
CA ARG A 68 12.05 -3.48 7.74
C ARG A 68 10.72 -4.22 7.78
N GLN A 69 10.00 -4.11 8.89
CA GLN A 69 8.73 -4.79 9.08
C GLN A 69 7.66 -4.24 8.12
N VAL A 70 7.65 -2.92 7.89
CA VAL A 70 6.78 -2.26 6.90
C VAL A 70 7.07 -2.79 5.49
N ILE A 71 8.33 -2.75 5.05
CA ILE A 71 8.72 -3.25 3.72
C ILE A 71 8.31 -4.72 3.55
N LYS A 72 8.55 -5.55 4.57
CA LYS A 72 8.20 -6.97 4.52
C LYS A 72 6.69 -7.19 4.42
N THR A 73 5.92 -6.49 5.26
CA THR A 73 4.46 -6.69 5.38
C THR A 73 3.74 -6.14 4.16
N TYR A 74 3.97 -4.87 3.84
CA TYR A 74 3.26 -4.19 2.77
C TYR A 74 3.85 -4.52 1.39
N GLY A 75 5.13 -4.89 1.31
CA GLY A 75 5.70 -5.46 0.09
C GLY A 75 5.08 -6.80 -0.30
N GLN A 76 4.69 -7.63 0.67
CA GLN A 76 3.92 -8.84 0.41
C GLN A 76 2.50 -8.51 -0.06
N ARG A 77 1.81 -7.59 0.62
CA ARG A 77 0.46 -7.15 0.21
C ARG A 77 0.46 -6.56 -1.20
N ASN A 78 1.48 -5.79 -1.58
CA ASN A 78 1.64 -5.29 -2.95
C ASN A 78 1.73 -6.41 -3.99
N ARG A 79 2.45 -7.49 -3.70
CA ARG A 79 2.54 -8.65 -4.61
C ARG A 79 1.22 -9.38 -4.73
N GLU A 80 0.46 -9.47 -3.65
CA GLU A 80 -0.86 -10.11 -3.63
C GLU A 80 -1.91 -9.27 -4.36
N LEU A 81 -1.81 -7.94 -4.28
CA LEU A 81 -2.73 -7.02 -4.94
C LEU A 81 -2.43 -6.86 -6.43
N ARG A 82 -1.18 -7.10 -6.87
CA ARG A 82 -0.75 -6.90 -8.25
C ARG A 82 -1.62 -7.61 -9.31
N PRO A 83 -1.96 -8.91 -9.18
CA PRO A 83 -2.83 -9.58 -10.15
C PRO A 83 -4.25 -9.01 -10.20
N VAL A 84 -4.71 -8.40 -9.11
CA VAL A 84 -6.01 -7.71 -9.06
C VAL A 84 -5.92 -6.42 -9.87
N VAL A 85 -4.91 -5.59 -9.62
CA VAL A 85 -4.65 -4.36 -10.41
C VAL A 85 -4.56 -4.67 -11.90
N ASP A 86 -3.78 -5.68 -12.28
CA ASP A 86 -3.60 -6.07 -13.68
C ASP A 86 -4.94 -6.48 -14.33
N ARG A 87 -5.84 -7.12 -13.58
CA ARG A 87 -7.19 -7.48 -14.06
C ARG A 87 -8.06 -6.26 -14.32
N TYR A 88 -7.97 -5.21 -13.50
CA TYR A 88 -8.74 -3.98 -13.70
C TYR A 88 -8.18 -3.14 -14.85
N MET A 89 -6.86 -3.14 -15.06
CA MET A 89 -6.24 -2.42 -16.19
C MET A 89 -6.52 -3.07 -17.55
N ALA A 90 -6.81 -4.38 -17.57
CA ALA A 90 -7.12 -5.11 -18.79
C ALA A 90 -8.61 -5.00 -19.21
N LYS A 91 -9.47 -4.37 -18.39
CA LYS A 91 -10.89 -4.13 -18.69
C LYS A 91 -11.07 -2.82 -19.46
#